data_AF-A0A958V7H8-F1
#
_entry.id   AF-A0A958V7H8-F1
#
_cell.length_a   1.000
_cell.length_b   1.000
_cell.length_c   1.000
_cell.angle_alpha   90.00
_cell.angle_beta   90.00
_cell.angle_gamma   90.00
#
_symmetry.space_group_name_H-M   'P 1'
#
loop_
_entity.id
_entity.type
_entity.pdbx_description
1 polymer ?
#
loop_
_entity_poly.entity_id
_entity_poly.type
_entity_poly.pdbx_seq_one_letter_code
_entity_poly.pdbx_strand_id
1 'polypeptide(L)'
;PYELFKNHCKKHKITINQNDKKFKFIDTQVIPELKVYLENGTELNGWGGAITGMEKDDFEIQFGGITSELMQTEFKHHYDEYFKTE
;
A
#
# COMPACT_ATOMS: atom_id res chain seq x y z
N PRO A 1 -5.07 13.55 5.76
CA PRO A 1 -5.14 12.05 5.73
C PRO A 1 -4.52 11.34 6.94
N TYR A 2 -3.44 11.87 7.50
CA TYR A 2 -2.72 11.30 8.64
C TYR A 2 -3.63 10.87 9.82
N GLU A 3 -4.52 11.77 10.31
CA GLU A 3 -5.41 11.45 11.42
C GLU A 3 -6.44 10.36 11.07
N LEU A 4 -6.86 10.25 9.82
CA LEU A 4 -7.75 9.18 9.35
C LEU A 4 -7.06 7.82 9.51
N PHE A 5 -5.84 7.68 8.99
CA PHE A 5 -5.07 6.43 9.07
C PHE A 5 -4.73 6.07 10.51
N LYS A 6 -4.28 7.05 11.31
CA LYS A 6 -3.96 6.86 12.72
C LYS A 6 -5.18 6.40 13.54
N ASN A 7 -6.34 7.03 13.34
CA ASN A 7 -7.56 6.64 14.05
C ASN A 7 -8.07 5.27 13.59
N HIS A 8 -7.97 4.96 12.31
CA HIS A 8 -8.29 3.63 11.78
C HIS A 8 -7.40 2.56 12.41
N CYS A 9 -6.08 2.73 12.38
CA CYS A 9 -5.13 1.79 12.98
C CYS A 9 -5.41 1.58 14.47
N LYS A 10 -5.69 2.65 15.22
CA LYS A 10 -6.05 2.55 16.65
C LYS A 10 -7.35 1.76 16.87
N LYS A 11 -8.38 2.02 16.06
CA LYS A 11 -9.68 1.34 16.16
C LYS A 11 -9.57 -0.15 15.82
N HIS A 12 -8.80 -0.48 14.79
CA HIS A 12 -8.66 -1.83 14.24
C HIS A 12 -7.45 -2.59 14.81
N LYS A 13 -6.71 -1.99 15.76
CA LYS A 13 -5.50 -2.54 16.40
C LYS A 13 -4.41 -2.90 15.38
N ILE A 14 -4.28 -2.11 14.32
CA ILE A 14 -3.19 -2.24 13.36
C ILE A 14 -1.92 -1.64 13.96
N THR A 15 -0.83 -2.38 13.85
CA THR A 15 0.50 -1.92 14.28
C THR A 15 0.95 -0.75 13.41
N ILE A 16 1.42 0.31 14.07
CA ILE A 16 2.05 1.47 13.43
C ILE A 16 3.55 1.34 13.71
N ASN A 17 4.36 1.20 12.66
CA ASN A 17 5.82 1.08 12.76
C ASN A 17 6.45 2.40 13.20
N GLN A 18 5.96 3.51 12.62
CA GLN A 18 6.45 4.84 12.94
C GLN A 18 5.31 5.85 12.91
N ASN A 19 5.31 6.73 13.91
CA ASN A 19 4.26 7.72 14.13
C ASN A 19 4.88 9.04 14.59
N ASP A 20 5.08 9.97 13.66
CA ASP A 20 5.61 11.30 13.97
C ASP A 20 4.50 12.34 13.84
N LYS A 21 4.04 12.85 14.99
CA LYS A 21 2.98 13.86 15.06
C LYS A 21 3.43 15.23 14.55
N LYS A 22 4.72 15.57 14.65
CA LYS A 22 5.26 16.87 14.25
C LYS A 22 5.26 16.99 12.73
N PHE A 23 5.72 15.95 12.05
CA PHE A 23 5.73 15.89 10.59
C PHE A 23 4.45 15.31 10.00
N LYS A 24 3.54 14.83 10.86
CA LYS A 24 2.33 14.10 10.47
C LYS A 24 2.66 12.93 9.55
N PHE A 25 3.74 12.23 9.88
CA PHE A 25 4.23 11.05 9.20
C PHE A 25 3.68 9.80 9.89
N ILE A 26 3.24 8.83 9.09
CA ILE A 26 2.81 7.52 9.57
C ILE A 26 3.35 6.43 8.65
N ASP A 27 3.78 5.33 9.25
CA ASP A 27 4.13 4.09 8.57
C ASP A 27 3.42 2.93 9.28
N THR A 28 2.65 2.13 8.56
CA THR A 28 1.80 1.08 9.13
C THR A 28 2.29 -0.32 8.73
N GLN A 29 1.90 -1.32 9.51
CA GLN A 29 1.83 -2.70 9.01
C GLN A 29 0.66 -2.85 8.02
N VAL A 30 0.53 -4.05 7.45
CA VAL A 30 -0.61 -4.41 6.58
C VAL A 30 -1.94 -4.10 7.29
N ILE A 31 -2.80 -3.36 6.59
CA ILE A 31 -4.17 -3.02 7.00
C ILE A 31 -5.11 -4.00 6.29
N PRO A 32 -5.70 -5.00 6.97
CA PRO A 32 -6.58 -5.99 6.34
C PRO A 32 -7.80 -5.40 5.62
N GLU A 33 -8.29 -4.25 6.09
CA GLU A 33 -9.43 -3.54 5.53
C GLU A 33 -9.07 -2.65 4.33
N LEU A 34 -7.78 -2.49 4.00
CA LEU A 34 -7.33 -1.69 2.86
C LEU A 34 -7.40 -2.54 1.58
N LYS A 35 -8.37 -2.22 0.74
CA LYS A 35 -8.60 -2.87 -0.56
C LYS A 35 -8.22 -1.92 -1.69
N VAL A 36 -7.51 -2.45 -2.69
CA VAL A 36 -7.12 -1.71 -3.90
C VAL A 36 -7.91 -2.28 -5.07
N TYR A 37 -8.39 -1.40 -5.94
CA TYR A 37 -9.20 -1.79 -7.10
C TYR A 37 -8.58 -1.23 -8.38
N LEU A 38 -8.61 -2.02 -9.44
CA LEU A 38 -8.33 -1.54 -10.80
C LEU A 38 -9.45 -0.62 -11.27
N GLU A 39 -9.21 0.17 -12.33
CA GLU A 39 -10.20 1.10 -12.88
C GLU A 39 -11.51 0.41 -13.30
N ASN A 40 -11.44 -0.85 -13.71
CA ASN A 40 -12.61 -1.66 -14.06
C ASN A 40 -13.40 -2.20 -12.84
N GLY A 41 -13.00 -1.85 -11.62
CA GLY A 41 -13.64 -2.27 -10.37
C GLY A 41 -13.19 -3.65 -9.84
N THR A 42 -12.25 -4.32 -10.51
CA THR A 42 -11.69 -5.59 -10.02
C THR A 42 -10.81 -5.35 -8.80
N GLU A 43 -11.05 -6.08 -7.71
CA GLU A 43 -10.19 -6.04 -6.52
C GLU A 43 -8.82 -6.65 -6.83
N LEU A 44 -7.78 -5.89 -6.55
CA LEU A 44 -6.40 -6.32 -6.68
C LEU A 44 -6.04 -7.14 -5.45
N ASN A 45 -5.96 -8.46 -5.63
CA ASN A 45 -5.69 -9.40 -4.54
C ASN A 45 -4.18 -9.58 -4.32
N GLY A 46 -3.77 -9.61 -3.04
CA GLY A 46 -2.39 -9.87 -2.62
C GLY A 46 -2.30 -10.16 -1.12
N TRP A 47 -1.10 -10.05 -0.52
CA TRP A 47 -0.93 -10.24 0.93
C TRP A 47 -1.52 -9.08 1.77
N GLY A 48 -1.97 -8.02 1.11
CA GLY A 48 -2.53 -6.80 1.71
C GLY A 48 -1.73 -5.53 1.38
N GLY A 49 -2.27 -4.39 1.82
CA GLY A 49 -1.66 -3.08 1.66
C GLY A 49 -1.31 -2.43 3.00
N ALA A 50 -0.24 -1.66 3.04
CA ALA A 50 0.14 -0.77 4.13
C ALA A 50 0.14 0.69 3.64
N ILE A 51 0.10 1.64 4.58
CA ILE A 51 0.19 3.07 4.29
C ILE A 51 1.48 3.62 4.87
N THR A 52 2.20 4.38 4.05
CA THR A 52 3.36 5.14 4.50
C THR A 52 3.32 6.55 3.92
N GLY A 53 3.86 7.54 4.62
CA GLY A 53 3.98 8.90 4.10
C GLY A 53 3.60 9.99 5.09
N MET A 54 3.54 11.23 4.60
CA MET A 54 3.31 12.41 5.43
C MET A 54 2.43 13.45 4.77
N GLU A 55 1.68 14.19 5.59
CA GLU A 55 0.65 15.11 5.09
C GLU A 55 1.18 16.32 4.29
N LYS A 56 2.46 16.67 4.44
CA LYS A 56 3.09 17.74 3.65
C LYS A 56 3.57 17.29 2.26
N ASP A 57 3.75 15.99 2.09
CA ASP A 57 4.16 15.36 0.83
C ASP A 57 2.96 14.50 0.38
N ASP A 58 3.17 13.23 0.06
CA ASP A 58 2.09 12.29 -0.28
C ASP A 58 2.06 11.07 0.66
N PHE A 59 0.97 10.31 0.55
CA PHE A 59 0.84 8.98 1.14
C PHE A 59 0.88 7.94 0.03
N GLU A 60 1.58 6.84 0.29
CA GLU A 60 1.74 5.72 -0.62
C GLU A 60 1.02 4.50 -0.06
N ILE A 61 0.39 3.73 -0.94
CA ILE A 61 -0.05 2.37 -0.64
C ILE A 61 1.08 1.43 -1.00
N GLN A 62 1.69 0.82 0.01
CA GLN A 62 2.63 -0.28 -0.20
C GLN A 62 1.82 -1.57 -0.30
N PHE A 63 1.66 -2.10 -1.52
CA PHE A 63 0.93 -3.32 -1.78
C PHE A 63 1.88 -4.42 -2.24
N GLY A 64 1.60 -5.67 -1.89
CA GLY A 64 2.43 -6.78 -2.37
C GLY A 64 1.72 -8.12 -2.36
N GLY A 65 2.50 -9.18 -2.55
CA GLY A 65 1.96 -10.54 -2.68
C GLY A 65 1.05 -10.71 -3.89
N ILE A 66 1.20 -9.87 -4.92
CA ILE A 66 0.44 -9.98 -6.17
C ILE A 66 0.87 -11.22 -6.95
N THR A 67 -0.05 -11.81 -7.71
CA THR A 67 0.25 -12.99 -8.52
C THR A 67 1.17 -12.64 -9.68
N SER A 68 1.95 -13.62 -10.15
CA SER A 68 2.78 -13.45 -11.35
C SER A 68 1.94 -13.12 -12.59
N GLU A 69 0.73 -13.68 -12.69
CA GLU A 69 -0.22 -13.35 -13.76
C GLU A 69 -0.58 -11.86 -13.75
N LEU A 70 -0.98 -11.32 -12.59
CA LEU A 70 -1.32 -9.90 -12.45
C LEU A 70 -0.11 -8.99 -12.75
N MET A 71 1.09 -9.43 -12.35
CA MET A 71 2.32 -8.69 -12.64
C MET A 71 2.63 -8.67 -14.15
N GLN A 72 2.37 -9.76 -14.87
CA GLN A 72 2.57 -9.85 -16.32
C GLN A 72 1.51 -9.09 -17.13
N THR A 73 0.30 -8.91 -16.59
CA THR A 73 -0.79 -8.19 -17.26
C THR A 73 -0.79 -6.70 -16.93
N GLU A 74 -1.13 -6.35 -15.68
CA GLU A 74 -1.36 -4.96 -15.23
C GLU A 74 -0.04 -4.19 -15.06
N PHE A 75 1.03 -4.89 -14.70
CA PHE A 75 2.35 -4.30 -14.43
C PHE A 75 3.41 -4.78 -15.42
N LYS A 76 3.01 -5.09 -16.67
CA LYS A 76 3.88 -5.72 -17.67
C LYS A 76 5.23 -5.01 -17.85
N HIS A 77 5.23 -3.68 -17.86
CA HIS A 77 6.45 -2.90 -18.04
C HIS A 77 7.46 -3.15 -16.90
N HIS A 78 7.00 -3.23 -15.65
CA HIS A 78 7.83 -3.61 -14.51
C HIS A 78 8.28 -5.07 -14.56
N TYR A 79 7.40 -5.98 -14.98
CA TYR A 79 7.75 -7.38 -15.18
C TYR A 79 8.87 -7.53 -16.22
N ASP A 80 8.70 -6.94 -17.39
CA ASP A 80 9.68 -6.99 -18.48
C ASP A 80 11.01 -6.37 -18.05
N GLU A 81 11.00 -5.24 -17.34
CA GLU A 81 12.21 -4.59 -16.84
C GLU A 81 12.96 -5.49 -15.85
N TYR A 82 12.26 -6.11 -14.91
CA TYR A 82 12.87 -7.00 -13.92
C TYR A 82 13.47 -8.27 -14.54
N PHE A 83 12.81 -8.86 -15.54
CA PHE A 83 13.21 -10.13 -16.17
C PHE A 83 14.05 -9.98 -17.44
N LYS A 84 14.35 -8.75 -17.89
CA LYS A 84 15.33 -8.52 -18.96
C LYS A 84 16.70 -9.00 -18.48
N THR A 85 17.12 -10.17 -18.98
CA THR A 85 18.52 -10.59 -18.94
C THR A 85 19.32 -9.71 -19.90
N GLU A 86 20.40 -9.11 -19.42
CA GLU A 86 21.40 -8.44 -20.25
C GLU A 86 21.97 -9.36 -21.35
#